data_AF-A0A2E3SKK3-F1
#
_entry.id   AF-A0A2E3SKK3-F1
#
_cell.length_a   1.000
_cell.length_b   1.000
_cell.length_c   1.000
_cell.angle_alpha   90.00
_cell.angle_beta   90.00
_cell.angle_gamma   90.00
#
_symmetry.space_group_name_H-M   'P 1'
#
loop_
_entity.id
_entity.type
_entity.pdbx_description
1 polymer ?
#
loop_
_entity_poly.entity_id
_entity_poly.type
_entity_poly.pdbx_seq_one_letter_code
_entity_poly.pdbx_strand_id
1 'polypeptide(L)'
;MVNQEERVRIKILEIFPSKGFTLLELLIVISIIAVSASSFFIFSNTVNANDNIREKIHYYRELSLHTGNVYSFTNDGIYLAIDNGFVKLEDFDALEVLSVNTKDEQTKSINEEPFLSIYSGMEVNIKSLKLLDGTTINF
;
A
#
# COMPACT_ATOMS: atom_id res chain seq x y z
N MET A 1 -33.80 50.01 -40.56
CA MET A 1 -32.84 50.13 -39.44
C MET A 1 -33.02 48.91 -38.58
N VAL A 2 -32.05 47.99 -38.62
CA VAL A 2 -32.05 46.76 -37.81
C VAL A 2 -31.74 47.17 -36.37
N ASN A 3 -32.65 46.85 -35.46
CA ASN A 3 -32.57 47.23 -34.06
C ASN A 3 -31.31 46.62 -33.42
N GLN A 4 -30.40 47.47 -32.94
CA GLN A 4 -29.13 47.03 -32.33
C GLN A 4 -29.34 46.23 -31.03
N GLU A 5 -30.55 46.27 -30.45
CA GLU A 5 -30.93 45.45 -29.29
C GLU A 5 -30.96 43.94 -29.59
N GLU A 6 -31.06 43.54 -30.86
CA GLU A 6 -31.23 42.13 -31.25
C GLU A 6 -29.91 41.35 -31.28
N ARG A 7 -28.75 42.04 -31.33
CA ARG A 7 -27.42 41.41 -31.47
C ARG A 7 -26.55 41.41 -30.21
N VAL A 8 -27.05 41.93 -29.09
CA VAL A 8 -26.32 41.97 -27.81
C VAL A 8 -26.91 41.01 -26.77
N ARG A 9 -27.89 40.18 -27.15
CA ARG A 9 -28.04 38.88 -26.49
C ARG A 9 -27.06 37.93 -27.14
N ILE A 10 -25.78 38.11 -26.81
CA ILE A 10 -24.86 36.97 -26.75
C ILE A 10 -25.55 36.03 -25.80
N LYS A 11 -26.28 35.07 -26.38
CA LYS A 11 -26.81 33.92 -25.70
C LYS A 11 -25.54 33.22 -25.25
N ILE A 12 -25.06 33.61 -24.06
CA ILE A 12 -24.18 32.77 -23.28
C ILE A 12 -25.00 31.49 -23.21
N LEU A 13 -24.63 30.54 -24.06
CA LEU A 13 -25.00 29.15 -23.84
C LEU A 13 -24.31 28.88 -22.51
N GLU A 14 -25.00 29.18 -21.43
CA GLU A 14 -24.73 28.61 -20.14
C GLU A 14 -24.96 27.12 -20.39
N ILE A 15 -23.87 26.43 -20.72
CA ILE A 15 -23.77 24.99 -20.56
C ILE A 15 -23.74 24.81 -19.04
N PHE A 16 -24.86 25.07 -18.38
CA PHE A 16 -25.09 24.53 -17.07
C PHE A 16 -25.17 23.02 -17.26
N PRO A 17 -24.45 22.22 -16.47
CA PRO A 17 -24.70 20.80 -16.43
C PRO A 17 -26.16 20.61 -16.00
N SER A 18 -27.04 20.38 -16.98
CA SER A 18 -28.50 20.41 -16.80
C SER A 18 -29.04 19.18 -16.07
N LYS A 19 -28.16 18.25 -15.70
CA LYS A 19 -28.46 17.05 -14.95
C LYS A 19 -27.40 16.90 -13.85
N GLY A 20 -27.84 17.08 -12.60
CA GLY A 20 -27.06 16.63 -11.45
C GLY A 20 -26.98 15.11 -11.45
N PHE A 21 -25.94 14.56 -10.82
CA PHE A 21 -25.86 13.13 -10.60
C PHE A 21 -26.93 12.70 -9.61
N THR A 22 -27.60 11.59 -9.91
CA THR A 22 -28.38 10.88 -8.90
C THR A 22 -27.43 10.28 -7.84
N LEU A 23 -27.93 10.08 -6.62
CA LEU A 23 -27.16 9.44 -5.55
C LEU A 23 -26.62 8.06 -5.99
N LEU A 24 -27.41 7.31 -6.78
CA LEU A 24 -27.02 6.01 -7.30
C LEU A 24 -25.84 6.11 -8.28
N GLU A 25 -25.88 7.06 -9.22
CA GLU A 25 -24.76 7.30 -10.14
C GLU A 25 -23.49 7.70 -9.38
N LEU A 26 -23.61 8.54 -8.35
CA LEU A 26 -22.48 8.92 -7.52
C LEU A 26 -21.87 7.71 -6.80
N LEU A 27 -22.70 6.86 -6.19
CA LEU A 27 -22.24 5.64 -5.51
C LEU A 27 -21.52 4.69 -6.47
N ILE A 28 -22.09 4.47 -7.67
CA ILE A 28 -21.48 3.62 -8.68
C ILE A 28 -20.10 4.16 -9.09
N VAL A 29 -19.99 5.46 -9.34
CA VAL A 29 -18.72 6.09 -9.73
C VAL A 29 -17.68 5.95 -8.61
N ILE A 30 -18.04 6.22 -7.36
CA ILE A 30 -17.13 6.06 -6.21
C ILE A 30 -16.69 4.60 -6.06
N SER A 31 -17.60 3.64 -6.21
CA SER A 31 -17.26 2.21 -6.15
C SER A 31 -16.29 1.79 -7.25
N ILE A 32 -16.50 2.24 -8.49
CA ILE A 32 -15.59 1.96 -9.62
C ILE A 32 -14.20 2.56 -9.35
N ILE A 33 -14.15 3.80 -8.87
CA ILE A 33 -12.88 4.46 -8.51
C ILE A 33 -12.16 3.69 -7.40
N ALA A 34 -12.87 3.29 -6.34
CA ALA A 34 -12.28 2.54 -5.23
C ALA A 34 -11.67 1.22 -5.70
N VAL A 35 -12.41 0.40 -6.45
CA VAL A 35 -11.93 -0.89 -6.96
C VAL A 35 -10.75 -0.71 -7.94
N SER A 36 -10.84 0.29 -8.84
CA SER A 36 -9.79 0.56 -9.82
C SER A 36 -8.51 1.06 -9.15
N ALA A 37 -8.63 1.94 -8.15
CA ALA A 37 -7.49 2.47 -7.40
C ALA A 37 -6.78 1.36 -6.62
N SER A 38 -7.52 0.49 -5.92
CA SER A 38 -6.93 -0.64 -5.21
C SER A 38 -6.23 -1.62 -6.15
N SER A 39 -6.82 -1.91 -7.31
CA SER A 39 -6.24 -2.81 -8.30
C SER A 39 -4.99 -2.21 -8.95
N PHE A 40 -5.03 -0.92 -9.29
CA PHE A 40 -3.89 -0.21 -9.84
C PHE A 40 -2.74 -0.13 -8.83
N PHE A 41 -3.03 0.12 -7.55
CA PHE A 41 -2.04 0.16 -6.48
C PHE A 41 -1.25 -1.16 -6.39
N ILE A 42 -1.94 -2.31 -6.45
CA ILE A 42 -1.31 -3.62 -6.42
C ILE A 42 -0.41 -3.81 -7.66
N PHE A 43 -0.91 -3.42 -8.84
CA PHE A 43 -0.15 -3.57 -10.09
C PHE A 43 1.06 -2.64 -10.19
N SER A 44 0.96 -1.40 -9.70
CA SER A 44 2.05 -0.42 -9.80
C SER A 44 3.17 -0.68 -8.79
N ASN A 45 2.85 -1.33 -7.66
CA ASN A 45 3.80 -1.57 -6.58
C ASN A 45 4.27 -3.03 -6.51
N THR A 46 4.11 -3.85 -7.55
CA THR A 46 4.76 -5.17 -7.58
C THR A 46 6.28 -4.99 -7.44
N VAL A 47 6.77 -5.27 -6.26
CA VAL A 47 8.18 -5.22 -5.88
C VAL A 47 8.93 -6.31 -6.65
N ASN A 48 10.05 -5.94 -7.26
CA ASN A 48 10.93 -6.90 -7.91
C ASN A 48 11.73 -7.67 -6.87
N ALA A 49 12.13 -8.89 -7.20
CA ALA A 49 12.98 -9.70 -6.31
C ALA A 49 14.32 -9.01 -5.93
N ASN A 50 14.76 -8.01 -6.71
CA ASN A 50 16.00 -7.25 -6.50
C ASN A 50 15.81 -5.94 -5.72
N ASP A 51 14.59 -5.61 -5.28
CA ASP A 51 14.35 -4.37 -4.54
C ASP A 51 14.94 -4.47 -3.13
N ASN A 52 15.48 -3.35 -2.64
CA ASN A 52 16.12 -3.33 -1.32
C ASN A 52 15.11 -3.70 -0.22
N ILE A 53 15.60 -4.22 0.90
CA ILE A 53 14.74 -4.65 2.00
C ILE A 53 13.82 -3.54 2.54
N ARG A 54 14.25 -2.27 2.49
CA ARG A 54 13.43 -1.14 2.94
C ARG A 54 12.19 -0.97 2.07
N GLU A 55 12.34 -1.05 0.76
CA GLU A 55 11.26 -0.96 -0.23
C GLU A 55 10.31 -2.16 -0.11
N LYS A 56 10.86 -3.37 0.06
CA LYS A 56 10.06 -4.57 0.37
C LYS A 56 9.20 -4.38 1.61
N ILE A 57 9.78 -3.98 2.73
CA ILE A 57 9.02 -3.78 3.97
C ILE A 57 7.97 -2.69 3.80
N HIS A 58 8.31 -1.57 3.15
CA HIS A 58 7.36 -0.50 2.87
C HIS A 58 6.17 -1.00 2.04
N TYR A 59 6.42 -1.76 0.96
CA TYR A 59 5.38 -2.35 0.13
C TYR A 59 4.42 -3.22 0.94
N TYR A 60 4.93 -4.15 1.74
CA TYR A 60 4.07 -5.03 2.53
C TYR A 60 3.33 -4.30 3.66
N ARG A 61 3.87 -3.18 4.17
CA ARG A 61 3.13 -2.29 5.08
C ARG A 61 1.93 -1.66 4.38
N GLU A 62 2.12 -1.05 3.22
CA GLU A 62 1.02 -0.49 2.45
C GLU A 62 0.01 -1.59 2.03
N LEU A 63 0.50 -2.75 1.61
CA LEU A 63 -0.35 -3.88 1.25
C LEU A 63 -1.19 -4.35 2.45
N SER A 64 -0.61 -4.39 3.67
CA SER A 64 -1.36 -4.72 4.90
C SER A 64 -2.46 -3.72 5.22
N LEU A 65 -2.24 -2.43 4.93
CA LEU A 65 -3.26 -1.39 5.11
C LEU A 65 -4.45 -1.60 4.17
N HIS A 66 -4.17 -1.97 2.91
CA HIS A 66 -5.20 -2.12 1.88
C HIS A 66 -5.92 -3.47 1.92
N THR A 67 -5.24 -4.53 2.37
CA THR A 67 -5.79 -5.90 2.36
C THR A 67 -6.29 -6.36 3.72
N GLY A 68 -5.85 -5.74 4.82
CA GLY A 68 -6.11 -6.22 6.18
C GLY A 68 -5.35 -7.51 6.53
N ASN A 69 -4.42 -7.93 5.67
CA ASN A 69 -3.64 -9.15 5.85
C ASN A 69 -2.41 -8.93 6.74
N VAL A 70 -1.89 -10.05 7.27
CA VAL A 70 -0.62 -10.09 8.00
C VAL A 70 0.45 -10.73 7.12
N TYR A 71 1.60 -10.07 7.04
CA TYR A 71 2.75 -10.53 6.26
C TYR A 71 3.95 -10.77 7.18
N SER A 72 4.60 -11.92 7.03
CA SER A 72 5.71 -12.35 7.87
C SER A 72 6.96 -12.56 7.01
N PHE A 73 8.04 -11.90 7.42
CA PHE A 73 9.36 -12.01 6.83
C PHE A 73 10.15 -13.05 7.61
N THR A 74 10.78 -13.94 6.85
CA THR A 74 11.65 -15.00 7.36
C THR A 74 12.95 -15.03 6.58
N ASN A 75 13.91 -15.84 7.01
CA ASN A 75 15.20 -15.98 6.33
C ASN A 75 15.09 -16.53 4.90
N ASP A 76 13.99 -17.24 4.58
CA ASP A 76 13.84 -17.91 3.28
C ASP A 76 12.70 -17.35 2.42
N GLY A 77 11.91 -16.40 2.94
CA GLY A 77 10.73 -15.94 2.24
C GLY A 77 9.87 -14.95 2.99
N ILE A 78 8.90 -14.42 2.24
CA ILE A 78 7.81 -13.61 2.78
C ILE A 78 6.52 -14.40 2.64
N TYR A 79 5.77 -14.45 3.73
CA TYR A 79 4.61 -15.31 3.89
C TYR A 79 3.37 -14.49 4.24
N LEU A 80 2.23 -14.89 3.67
CA LEU A 80 0.90 -14.44 4.08
C LEU A 80 0.40 -15.33 5.23
N ALA A 81 0.03 -14.74 6.36
CA ALA A 81 -0.67 -15.48 7.40
C ALA A 81 -2.14 -15.68 7.01
N ILE A 82 -2.60 -16.92 7.09
CA ILE A 82 -3.99 -17.34 6.89
C ILE A 82 -4.46 -18.09 8.14
N ASP A 83 -5.77 -18.28 8.29
CA ASP A 83 -6.38 -18.87 9.51
C ASP A 83 -5.70 -20.15 10.02
N ASN A 84 -5.20 -21.00 9.11
CA ASN A 84 -4.58 -22.28 9.45
C ASN A 84 -3.11 -22.41 9.02
N GLY A 85 -2.39 -21.30 8.83
CA GLY A 85 -0.95 -21.38 8.55
C GLY A 85 -0.39 -20.20 7.75
N PHE A 86 0.65 -20.48 6.98
CA PHE A 86 1.38 -19.50 6.19
C PHE A 86 1.47 -19.95 4.74
N VAL A 87 1.22 -19.01 3.81
CA VAL A 87 1.40 -19.23 2.37
C VAL A 87 2.59 -18.41 1.92
N LYS A 88 3.60 -19.07 1.34
CA LYS A 88 4.77 -18.38 0.77
C LYS A 88 4.33 -17.55 -0.42
N LEU A 89 4.62 -16.26 -0.40
CA LEU A 89 4.31 -15.33 -1.49
C LEU A 89 5.50 -15.18 -2.43
N GLU A 90 6.69 -15.04 -1.86
CA GLU A 90 7.93 -14.88 -2.61
C GLU A 90 9.13 -15.42 -1.84
N ASP A 91 10.18 -15.76 -2.60
CA ASP A 91 11.51 -15.97 -2.04
C ASP A 91 12.10 -14.62 -1.61
N PHE A 92 12.73 -14.62 -0.45
CA PHE A 92 13.39 -13.46 0.12
C PHE A 92 14.62 -13.96 0.86
N ASP A 93 15.75 -13.32 0.60
CA ASP A 93 16.99 -13.65 1.28
C ASP A 93 17.31 -12.59 2.33
N ALA A 94 17.27 -12.99 3.59
CA ALA A 94 17.57 -12.11 4.72
C ALA A 94 19.08 -11.85 4.91
N LEU A 95 19.95 -12.27 3.98
CA LEU A 95 21.40 -12.06 4.06
C LEU A 95 21.81 -10.63 4.40
N GLU A 96 21.05 -9.61 3.98
CA GLU A 96 21.36 -8.21 4.29
C GLU A 96 21.03 -7.80 5.73
N VAL A 97 20.26 -8.61 6.47
CA VAL A 97 19.81 -8.31 7.83
C VAL A 97 20.76 -8.91 8.85
N LEU A 98 21.25 -8.08 9.77
CA LEU A 98 22.11 -8.52 10.87
C LEU A 98 21.30 -8.93 12.10
N SER A 99 20.33 -8.10 12.49
CA SER A 99 19.56 -8.27 13.73
C SER A 99 18.32 -7.38 13.74
N VAL A 100 17.35 -7.72 14.59
CA VAL A 100 16.16 -6.89 14.85
C VAL A 100 16.12 -6.45 16.31
N ASN A 101 15.58 -5.26 16.56
CA ASN A 101 15.27 -4.78 17.90
C ASN A 101 13.76 -4.82 18.12
N THR A 102 13.35 -5.50 19.17
CA THR A 102 11.94 -5.59 19.59
C THR A 102 11.44 -4.28 20.19
N LYS A 103 10.11 -4.17 20.37
CA LYS A 103 9.49 -3.04 21.05
C LYS A 103 9.94 -2.89 22.51
N ASP A 104 10.40 -3.98 23.14
CA ASP A 104 10.93 -4.02 24.50
C ASP A 104 12.46 -3.76 24.56
N GLU A 105 13.04 -3.21 23.48
CA GLU A 105 14.47 -2.87 23.36
C GLU A 105 15.44 -4.06 23.43
N GLN A 106 14.94 -5.28 23.29
CA GLN A 106 15.78 -6.46 23.16
C GLN A 106 16.21 -6.67 21.71
N THR A 107 17.50 -6.89 21.50
CA THR A 107 18.05 -7.32 20.20
C THR A 107 17.89 -8.83 20.04
N LYS A 108 17.31 -9.25 18.92
CA LYS A 108 17.13 -10.65 18.54
C LYS A 108 17.84 -10.97 17.23
N SER A 109 18.26 -12.23 17.11
CA SER A 109 18.79 -12.78 15.86
C SER A 109 17.66 -13.02 14.87
N ILE A 110 17.93 -12.85 13.57
CA ILE A 110 16.97 -13.16 12.49
C ILE A 110 16.67 -14.65 12.36
N ASN A 111 17.42 -15.53 13.02
CA ASN A 111 17.12 -16.97 13.07
C ASN A 111 15.86 -17.29 13.91
N GLU A 112 15.35 -16.33 14.69
CA GLU A 112 14.06 -16.44 15.36
C GLU A 112 12.93 -16.05 14.39
N GLU A 113 12.26 -17.05 13.84
CA GLU A 113 11.26 -16.88 12.77
C GLU A 113 9.81 -16.74 13.27
N PRO A 114 8.99 -15.86 12.67
CA PRO A 114 9.37 -14.80 11.73
C PRO A 114 10.05 -13.63 12.46
N PHE A 115 11.14 -13.11 11.91
CA PHE A 115 11.88 -12.01 12.55
C PHE A 115 11.18 -10.65 12.40
N LEU A 116 10.32 -10.49 11.38
CA LEU A 116 9.48 -9.32 11.19
C LEU A 116 8.07 -9.76 10.76
N SER A 117 7.06 -9.26 11.45
CA SER A 117 5.65 -9.39 11.09
C SER A 117 5.03 -8.02 10.95
N ILE A 118 4.32 -7.82 9.85
CA ILE A 118 3.53 -6.64 9.52
C ILE A 118 2.06 -7.03 9.69
N TYR A 119 1.40 -6.44 10.67
CA TYR A 119 -0.01 -6.65 10.96
C TYR A 119 -0.90 -5.70 10.16
N SER A 120 -2.19 -6.03 10.09
CA SER A 120 -3.23 -5.17 9.52
C SER A 120 -3.11 -3.75 10.09
N GLY A 121 -3.10 -2.74 9.22
CA GLY A 121 -2.93 -1.34 9.62
C GLY A 121 -1.48 -0.86 9.71
N MET A 122 -0.54 -1.53 9.03
CA MET A 122 0.88 -1.15 8.94
C MET A 122 1.70 -1.29 10.23
N GLU A 123 1.15 -1.88 11.27
CA GLU A 123 1.86 -2.12 12.52
C GLU A 123 2.89 -3.22 12.34
N VAL A 124 4.04 -3.09 13.00
CA VAL A 124 5.09 -4.11 12.98
C VAL A 124 5.41 -4.62 14.39
N ASN A 125 5.95 -5.83 14.49
CA ASN A 125 6.36 -6.44 15.77
C ASN A 125 7.73 -5.97 16.30
N ILE A 126 8.52 -5.25 15.49
CA ILE A 126 9.85 -4.75 15.84
C ILE A 126 9.89 -3.22 15.84
N LYS A 127 10.86 -2.64 16.55
CA LYS A 127 11.14 -1.19 16.58
C LYS A 127 12.12 -0.79 15.48
N SER A 128 13.13 -1.62 15.25
CA SER A 128 14.11 -1.38 14.20
C SER A 128 14.78 -2.64 13.70
N LEU A 129 15.38 -2.54 12.52
CA LEU A 129 16.15 -3.58 11.86
C LEU A 129 17.53 -3.01 11.50
N LYS A 130 18.58 -3.77 11.78
CA LYS A 130 19.97 -3.40 11.48
C LYS A 130 20.49 -4.24 10.32
N LEU A 131 21.05 -3.58 9.32
CA LEU A 131 21.62 -4.19 8.12
C LEU A 131 23.13 -4.44 8.27
N LEU A 132 23.66 -5.32 7.44
CA LEU A 132 25.09 -5.66 7.41
C LEU A 132 25.99 -4.45 7.11
N ASP A 133 25.51 -3.49 6.32
CA ASP A 133 26.22 -2.24 5.99
C ASP A 133 26.26 -1.24 7.16
N GLY A 134 25.60 -1.56 8.28
CA GLY A 134 25.48 -0.70 9.46
C GLY A 134 24.25 0.20 9.46
N THR A 135 23.48 0.24 8.37
CA THR A 135 22.24 1.01 8.26
C THR A 135 21.19 0.48 9.24
N THR A 136 20.44 1.38 9.87
CA THR A 136 19.30 1.03 10.72
C THR A 136 18.00 1.55 10.12
N ILE A 137 17.02 0.66 9.97
CA ILE A 137 15.65 0.98 9.54
C ILE A 137 14.79 1.03 10.81
N ASN A 138 14.16 2.16 11.08
CA ASN A 138 13.24 2.32 12.22
C ASN A 138 11.79 2.30 11.73
N PHE A 139 10.87 1.81 12.57
CA PHE A 139 9.45 1.64 12.24
C PHE A 139 8.52 2.39 13.18
#